data_AF-A0A953V2Q3-F1
#
_entry.id   AF-A0A953V2Q3-F1
#
_cell.length_a   1.000
_cell.length_b   1.000
_cell.length_c   1.000
_cell.angle_alpha   90.00
_cell.angle_beta   90.00
_cell.angle_gamma   90.00
#
_symmetry.space_group_name_H-M   'P 1'
#
loop_
_entity.id
_entity.type
_entity.pdbx_description
1 polymer ?
#
loop_
_entity_poly.entity_id
_entity_poly.type
_entity_poly.pdbx_seq_one_letter_code
_entity_poly.pdbx_strand_id
1 'polypeptide(L)'
;MPDFLKITLPLIGAVVAWFVNQWQQRSRDDYLRKEKLYRDLLDAVQGFYENPGGPVPASTGLQPISGQSSRLQNFLDQVRLAWLYSPDDVIRCAYAFLDLIHEDRDPKPTKPEMELALGNIIAAVRGDLFRPRFFFWERTKLTGAEYRHLKAR
;
A
#
# COMPACT_ATOMS: atom_id res chain seq x y z
N MET A 1 23.79 26.10 42.22
CA MET A 1 23.93 25.18 41.05
C MET A 1 22.95 24.01 41.03
N PRO A 2 22.59 23.31 42.15
CA PRO A 2 21.67 22.17 42.08
C PRO A 2 20.23 22.55 41.72
N ASP A 3 19.79 23.77 42.02
CA ASP A 3 18.41 24.20 41.73
C ASP A 3 18.18 24.52 40.25
N PHE A 4 19.22 24.88 39.51
CA PHE A 4 19.14 25.03 38.05
C PHE A 4 18.84 23.67 37.40
N LEU A 5 19.62 22.64 37.73
CA LEU A 5 19.43 21.28 37.22
C LEU A 5 18.03 20.71 37.51
N LYS A 6 17.46 20.99 38.69
CA LYS A 6 16.09 20.55 39.05
C LYS A 6 15.01 21.14 38.16
N ILE A 7 15.24 22.30 37.56
CA ILE A 7 14.29 22.97 36.66
C ILE A 7 14.59 22.64 35.20
N THR A 8 15.87 22.59 34.82
CA THR A 8 16.27 22.33 33.42
C THR A 8 15.95 20.89 33.01
N LEU A 9 16.15 19.92 33.90
CA LEU A 9 15.91 18.50 33.59
C LEU A 9 14.45 18.18 33.24
N PRO A 10 13.43 18.58 34.02
CA PRO A 10 12.03 18.37 33.64
C PRO A 10 11.63 19.19 32.42
N LEU A 11 12.21 20.38 32.21
CA LEU A 11 11.94 21.19 31.02
C LEU A 11 12.44 20.48 29.75
N ILE A 12 13.67 19.95 29.76
CA ILE A 12 14.22 19.16 28.65
C ILE A 12 13.37 17.91 28.44
N GLY A 13 12.97 17.22 29.52
CA GLY A 13 12.09 16.05 29.45
C GLY A 13 10.76 16.36 28.77
N ALA A 14 10.13 17.50 29.11
CA ALA A 14 8.88 17.94 28.49
C ALA A 14 9.05 18.25 27.00
N VAL A 15 10.14 18.90 26.60
CA VAL A 15 10.45 19.19 25.19
C VAL A 15 10.67 17.90 24.40
N VAL A 16 11.43 16.95 24.94
CA VAL A 16 11.67 15.64 24.30
C VAL A 16 10.36 14.85 24.19
N ALA A 17 9.56 14.79 25.25
CA ALA A 17 8.27 14.11 25.23
C ALA A 17 7.31 14.71 24.19
N TRP A 18 7.25 16.04 24.10
CA TRP A 18 6.48 16.73 23.08
C TRP A 18 6.98 16.41 21.66
N PHE A 19 8.29 16.42 21.45
CA PHE A 19 8.89 16.12 20.15
C PHE A 19 8.58 14.68 19.70
N VAL A 20 8.70 13.70 20.60
CA VAL A 20 8.34 12.30 20.32
C VAL A 20 6.86 12.16 20.00
N ASN A 21 5.97 12.82 20.74
CA ASN A 21 4.53 12.80 20.48
C ASN A 21 4.18 13.38 19.10
N GLN A 22 4.77 14.53 18.74
CA GLN A 22 4.58 15.16 17.44
C GLN A 22 5.08 14.28 16.30
N TRP A 23 6.24 13.65 16.48
CA TRP A 23 6.78 12.73 15.48
C TRP A 23 5.91 11.48 15.31
N GLN A 24 5.41 10.91 16.41
CA GLN A 24 4.48 9.78 16.38
C GLN A 24 3.17 10.14 15.67
N GLN A 25 2.64 11.35 15.89
CA GLN A 25 1.42 11.82 15.25
C GLN A 25 1.59 11.93 13.72
N ARG A 26 2.64 12.61 13.26
CA ARG A 26 2.98 12.67 11.81
C ARG A 26 3.15 11.28 11.22
N SER A 27 3.78 10.38 11.98
CA SER A 27 4.01 9.02 11.52
C SER A 27 2.74 8.21 11.31
N ARG A 28 1.76 8.40 12.20
CA ARG A 28 0.43 7.79 12.09
C ARG A 28 -0.35 8.36 10.91
N ASP A 29 -0.30 9.67 10.71
CA ASP A 29 -1.01 10.33 9.59
C ASP A 29 -0.47 9.85 8.24
N ASP A 30 0.86 9.74 8.10
CA ASP A 30 1.49 9.18 6.91
C ASP A 30 1.07 7.72 6.67
N TYR A 31 1.06 6.90 7.73
CA TYR A 31 0.66 5.50 7.64
C TYR A 31 -0.79 5.37 7.17
N LEU A 32 -1.72 6.13 7.77
CA LEU A 32 -3.13 6.08 7.42
C LEU A 32 -3.40 6.53 5.97
N ARG A 33 -2.69 7.57 5.49
CA ARG A 33 -2.79 8.02 4.10
C ARG A 33 -2.33 6.94 3.13
N LYS A 34 -1.17 6.32 3.40
CA LYS A 34 -0.63 5.23 2.59
C LYS A 34 -1.52 4.00 2.63
N GLU A 35 -2.02 3.61 3.81
CA GLU A 35 -2.92 2.48 3.96
C GLU A 35 -4.17 2.66 3.10
N LYS A 36 -4.76 3.86 3.10
CA LYS A 36 -5.92 4.16 2.26
C LYS A 36 -5.61 3.99 0.77
N LEU A 37 -4.52 4.59 0.29
CA LEU A 37 -4.11 4.48 -1.12
C LEU A 37 -3.84 3.03 -1.54
N TYR A 38 -3.17 2.26 -0.68
CA TYR A 38 -2.87 0.86 -0.97
C TYR A 38 -4.09 -0.04 -0.88
N ARG A 39 -5.04 0.25 0.01
CA ARG A 39 -6.33 -0.45 0.04
C ARG A 39 -7.09 -0.25 -1.26
N ASP A 40 -7.20 0.99 -1.73
CA ASP A 40 -7.89 1.33 -2.97
C ASP A 40 -7.20 0.65 -4.18
N LEU A 41 -5.86 0.60 -4.20
CA LEU A 41 -5.08 -0.12 -5.21
C LEU A 41 -5.36 -1.64 -5.18
N LEU A 42 -5.34 -2.26 -4.00
CA LEU A 42 -5.54 -3.70 -3.86
C LEU A 42 -6.98 -4.12 -4.19
N ASP A 43 -7.97 -3.31 -3.81
CA ASP A 43 -9.38 -3.54 -4.18
C ASP A 43 -9.55 -3.49 -5.71
N ALA A 44 -8.91 -2.52 -6.37
CA ALA A 44 -8.92 -2.44 -7.84
C ALA A 44 -8.30 -3.68 -8.49
N VAL A 45 -7.23 -4.24 -7.91
CA VAL A 45 -6.58 -5.47 -8.41
C VAL A 45 -7.43 -6.72 -8.14
N GLN A 46 -8.02 -6.86 -6.95
CA GLN A 46 -8.89 -8.00 -6.62
C GLN A 46 -10.11 -8.08 -7.54
N GLY A 47 -10.59 -6.93 -8.02
CA GLY A 47 -11.62 -6.86 -9.05
C GLY A 47 -11.31 -7.69 -10.31
N PHE A 48 -10.05 -7.95 -10.65
CA PHE A 48 -9.74 -8.79 -11.82
C PHE A 48 -9.96 -10.30 -11.57
N TYR A 49 -9.96 -10.76 -10.30
CA TYR A 49 -10.09 -12.19 -9.94
C TYR A 49 -11.50 -12.65 -9.63
N GLU A 50 -12.32 -11.78 -9.04
CA GLU A 50 -13.63 -12.16 -8.54
C GLU A 50 -14.69 -12.13 -9.62
N ASN A 51 -14.61 -11.16 -10.55
CA ASN A 51 -15.62 -10.99 -11.59
C ASN A 51 -15.06 -10.20 -12.79
N PRO A 52 -14.40 -10.85 -13.76
CA PRO A 52 -13.75 -10.17 -14.88
C PRO A 52 -14.72 -9.41 -15.82
N GLY A 53 -16.04 -9.55 -15.64
CA GLY A 53 -17.07 -8.83 -16.39
C GLY A 53 -18.12 -8.09 -15.55
N GLY A 54 -17.91 -7.95 -14.24
CA GLY A 54 -18.91 -7.36 -13.32
C GLY A 54 -18.70 -5.86 -13.04
N PRO A 55 -19.76 -5.12 -12.64
CA PRO A 55 -19.64 -3.71 -12.25
C PRO A 55 -18.71 -3.53 -11.04
N VAL A 56 -17.97 -2.41 -10.99
CA VAL A 56 -17.03 -2.09 -9.90
C VAL A 56 -17.81 -1.86 -8.60
N PRO A 57 -17.43 -2.47 -7.45
CA PRO A 57 -18.10 -2.17 -6.19
C PRO A 57 -17.91 -0.70 -5.81
N ALA A 58 -19.00 -0.04 -5.43
CA ALA A 58 -19.04 1.38 -5.03
C ALA A 58 -18.37 1.68 -3.67
N SER A 59 -17.63 0.73 -3.10
CA SER A 59 -16.97 0.85 -1.80
C SER A 59 -15.75 1.78 -1.83
N THR A 60 -15.20 2.06 -3.00
CA THR A 60 -14.10 3.01 -3.17
C THR A 60 -14.70 4.41 -3.32
N GLY A 61 -14.59 5.25 -2.30
CA GLY A 61 -15.10 6.64 -2.31
C GLY A 61 -14.43 7.58 -3.32
N LEU A 62 -13.70 7.06 -4.30
CA LEU A 62 -13.21 7.78 -5.47
C LEU A 62 -14.17 7.53 -6.64
N GLN A 63 -14.79 8.60 -7.14
CA GLN A 63 -15.46 8.55 -8.43
C GLN A 63 -14.42 8.33 -9.54
N PRO A 64 -14.73 7.53 -10.57
CA PRO A 64 -13.84 7.37 -11.71
C PRO A 64 -13.53 8.73 -12.34
N ILE A 65 -12.24 9.03 -12.54
CA ILE A 65 -11.75 10.32 -13.05
C ILE A 65 -12.13 10.52 -14.54
N SER A 66 -12.60 9.46 -15.21
CA SER A 66 -13.11 9.47 -16.58
C SER A 66 -14.40 8.66 -16.67
N GLY A 67 -15.42 9.20 -17.34
CA GLY A 67 -16.76 8.62 -17.50
C GLY A 67 -16.89 7.29 -18.27
N GLN A 68 -15.89 6.43 -18.22
CA GLN A 68 -15.92 5.05 -18.70
C GLN A 68 -15.51 4.09 -17.58
N SER A 69 -16.45 3.28 -17.14
CA SER A 69 -16.43 2.44 -15.94
C SER A 69 -15.72 1.09 -16.16
N SER A 70 -14.49 1.09 -16.68
CA SER A 70 -13.69 -0.15 -16.72
C SER A 70 -12.84 -0.31 -15.45
N ARG A 71 -12.80 -1.52 -14.86
CA ARG A 71 -11.91 -1.86 -13.72
C ARG A 71 -10.45 -1.55 -14.04
N LEU A 72 -10.06 -1.72 -15.31
CA LEU A 72 -8.75 -1.33 -15.83
C LEU A 72 -8.48 0.16 -15.67
N GLN A 73 -9.43 1.02 -16.03
CA GLN A 73 -9.25 2.47 -15.87
C GLN A 73 -9.09 2.85 -14.39
N ASN A 74 -9.89 2.26 -13.49
CA ASN A 74 -9.74 2.49 -12.05
C ASN A 74 -8.36 2.03 -11.55
N PHE A 75 -7.90 0.83 -11.94
CA PHE A 75 -6.57 0.36 -11.57
C PHE A 75 -5.47 1.25 -12.11
N LEU A 76 -5.55 1.70 -13.37
CA LEU A 76 -4.60 2.65 -13.96
C LEU A 76 -4.59 3.98 -13.20
N ASP A 77 -5.75 4.48 -12.78
CA ASP A 77 -5.84 5.71 -11.99
C ASP A 77 -5.22 5.52 -10.59
N GLN A 78 -5.43 4.37 -9.94
CA GLN A 78 -4.76 4.05 -8.67
C GLN A 78 -3.24 3.91 -8.84
N VAL A 79 -2.77 3.32 -9.94
CA VAL A 79 -1.33 3.23 -10.26
C VAL A 79 -0.75 4.63 -10.50
N ARG A 80 -1.46 5.52 -11.21
CA ARG A 80 -1.05 6.93 -11.39
C ARG A 80 -0.97 7.67 -10.06
N LEU A 81 -1.91 7.44 -9.14
CA LEU A 81 -1.84 8.02 -7.80
C LEU A 81 -0.68 7.43 -6.99
N ALA A 82 -0.43 6.12 -7.11
CA ALA A 82 0.68 5.46 -6.46
C ALA A 82 2.03 6.04 -6.89
N TRP A 83 2.19 6.49 -8.14
CA TRP A 83 3.43 7.15 -8.60
C TRP A 83 3.84 8.37 -7.76
N LEU A 84 2.89 9.06 -7.14
CA LEU A 84 3.16 10.24 -6.34
C LEU A 84 3.54 9.90 -4.88
N TYR A 85 3.05 8.77 -4.35
CA TYR A 85 3.06 8.49 -2.90
C TYR A 85 3.72 7.16 -2.51
N SER A 86 4.00 6.29 -3.48
CA SER A 86 4.47 4.92 -3.27
C SER A 86 5.94 4.79 -3.70
N PRO A 87 6.70 3.85 -3.11
CA PRO A 87 8.07 3.58 -3.53
C PRO A 87 8.12 2.82 -4.86
N ASP A 88 9.26 2.91 -5.54
CA ASP A 88 9.52 2.30 -6.85
C ASP A 88 9.14 0.82 -6.92
N ASP A 89 9.38 0.05 -5.84
CA ASP A 89 9.10 -1.39 -5.83
C ASP A 89 7.61 -1.68 -6.01
N VAL A 90 6.73 -0.87 -5.40
CA VAL A 90 5.28 -1.01 -5.58
C VAL A 90 4.90 -0.72 -7.03
N ILE A 91 5.49 0.32 -7.62
CA ILE A 91 5.22 0.72 -9.01
C ILE A 91 5.70 -0.34 -10.00
N ARG A 92 6.91 -0.89 -9.81
CA ARG A 92 7.45 -1.98 -10.63
C ARG A 92 6.55 -3.21 -10.57
N CYS A 93 6.09 -3.60 -9.37
CA CYS A 93 5.17 -4.73 -9.22
C CYS A 93 3.81 -4.46 -9.87
N ALA A 94 3.29 -3.23 -9.79
CA ALA A 94 2.02 -2.87 -10.42
C ALA A 94 2.11 -2.90 -11.95
N TYR A 95 3.20 -2.41 -12.55
CA TYR A 95 3.42 -2.53 -13.99
C TYR A 95 3.64 -3.96 -14.44
N ALA A 96 4.41 -4.76 -13.69
CA ALA A 96 4.56 -6.18 -13.99
C ALA A 96 3.20 -6.90 -14.01
N PHE A 97 2.27 -6.51 -13.14
CA PHE A 97 0.90 -7.01 -13.18
C PHE A 97 0.11 -6.50 -14.39
N LEU A 98 0.25 -5.22 -14.77
CA LEU A 98 -0.36 -4.66 -15.99
C LEU A 98 0.10 -5.39 -17.25
N ASP A 99 1.40 -5.65 -17.37
CA ASP A 99 2.01 -6.37 -18.49
C ASP A 99 1.49 -7.82 -18.57
N LEU A 100 1.19 -8.41 -17.41
CA LEU A 100 0.63 -9.76 -17.28
C LEU A 100 -0.82 -9.85 -17.77
N ILE A 101 -1.64 -8.83 -17.53
CA ILE A 101 -3.06 -8.80 -17.89
C ILE A 101 -3.34 -8.20 -19.27
N HIS A 102 -2.32 -7.69 -19.96
CA HIS A 102 -2.48 -7.05 -21.25
C HIS A 102 -3.08 -8.02 -22.28
N GLU A 103 -4.09 -7.57 -23.04
CA GLU A 103 -4.89 -8.43 -23.93
C GLU A 103 -4.06 -9.08 -25.06
N ASP A 104 -2.95 -8.45 -25.44
CA ASP A 104 -2.04 -8.92 -26.50
C ASP A 104 -0.99 -9.93 -26.00
N ARG A 105 -1.02 -10.33 -24.72
CA ARG A 105 -0.07 -11.30 -24.17
C ARG A 105 -0.44 -12.71 -24.61
N ASP A 106 0.46 -13.34 -25.37
CA ASP A 106 0.37 -14.76 -25.75
C ASP A 106 1.62 -15.52 -25.25
N PRO A 107 1.46 -16.59 -24.43
CA PRO A 107 0.23 -17.17 -23.94
C PRO A 107 -0.47 -16.32 -22.88
N LYS A 108 -1.80 -16.46 -22.78
CA LYS A 108 -2.60 -15.86 -21.71
C LYS A 108 -2.06 -16.24 -20.33
N PRO A 109 -2.11 -15.30 -19.36
CA PRO A 109 -1.59 -15.53 -18.02
C PRO A 109 -2.28 -16.70 -17.32
N THR A 110 -1.49 -17.58 -16.74
CA THR A 110 -2.01 -18.68 -15.92
C THR A 110 -2.44 -18.11 -14.55
N LYS A 111 -3.50 -18.65 -13.94
CA LYS A 111 -3.94 -18.29 -12.57
C LYS A 111 -2.79 -18.15 -11.53
N PRO A 112 -1.85 -19.11 -11.40
CA PRO A 112 -0.72 -18.97 -10.48
C PRO A 112 0.22 -17.81 -10.82
N GLU A 113 0.38 -17.45 -12.10
CA GLU A 113 1.20 -16.29 -12.50
C GLU A 113 0.56 -14.99 -12.05
N MET A 114 -0.76 -14.88 -12.25
CA MET A 114 -1.51 -13.73 -11.75
C MET A 114 -1.37 -13.66 -10.22
N GLU A 115 -1.61 -14.78 -9.53
CA GLU A 115 -1.60 -14.83 -8.06
C GLU A 115 -0.24 -14.43 -7.48
N LEU A 116 0.84 -14.88 -8.12
CA LEU A 116 2.20 -14.48 -7.77
C LEU A 116 2.42 -12.98 -8.00
N ALA A 117 1.93 -12.40 -9.10
CA ALA A 117 2.06 -10.98 -9.36
C ALA A 117 1.25 -10.12 -8.37
N LEU A 118 0.06 -10.56 -7.98
CA LEU A 118 -0.71 -9.95 -6.89
C LEU A 118 0.05 -10.07 -5.56
N GLY A 119 0.59 -11.24 -5.26
CA GLY A 119 1.42 -11.47 -4.08
C GLY A 119 2.63 -10.53 -4.03
N ASN A 120 3.27 -10.28 -5.17
CA ASN A 120 4.41 -9.36 -5.27
C ASN A 120 3.99 -7.91 -4.99
N ILE A 121 2.84 -7.45 -5.50
CA ILE A 121 2.28 -6.13 -5.15
C ILE A 121 2.05 -6.04 -3.64
N ILE A 122 1.41 -7.06 -3.03
CA ILE A 122 1.14 -7.08 -1.60
C ILE A 122 2.42 -7.08 -0.77
N ALA A 123 3.43 -7.86 -1.17
CA ALA A 123 4.73 -7.88 -0.51
C ALA A 123 5.44 -6.52 -0.57
N ALA A 124 5.43 -5.86 -1.73
CA ALA A 124 5.98 -4.51 -1.90
C ALA A 124 5.24 -3.47 -1.04
N VAL A 125 3.90 -3.50 -1.04
CA VAL A 125 3.06 -2.63 -0.21
C VAL A 125 3.34 -2.84 1.27
N ARG A 126 3.46 -4.09 1.73
CA ARG A 126 3.84 -4.42 3.12
C ARG A 126 5.23 -3.90 3.46
N GLY A 127 6.19 -4.03 2.54
CA GLY A 127 7.54 -3.50 2.72
C GLY A 127 7.57 -1.99 2.94
N ASP A 128 6.67 -1.25 2.27
CA ASP A 128 6.54 0.19 2.46
C ASP A 128 5.79 0.56 3.76
N LEU A 129 4.63 -0.05 4.01
CA LEU A 129 3.80 0.26 5.19
C LEU A 129 4.48 -0.10 6.51
N PHE A 130 5.17 -1.24 6.54
CA PHE A 130 5.87 -1.75 7.73
C PHE A 130 7.36 -1.42 7.72
N ARG A 131 7.78 -0.41 6.94
CA ARG A 131 9.17 0.02 6.94
C ARG A 131 9.59 0.43 8.36
N PRO A 132 10.68 -0.14 8.92
CA PRO A 132 11.07 0.14 10.29
C PRO A 132 11.33 1.63 10.46
N ARG A 133 10.45 2.30 11.20
CA ARG A 133 10.62 3.72 11.57
C ARG A 133 11.57 3.88 12.77
N PHE A 134 11.81 2.79 13.48
CA PHE A 134 12.77 2.63 14.55
C PHE A 134 13.60 1.36 14.35
N PHE A 135 14.81 1.36 14.90
CA PHE A 135 15.77 0.24 14.84
C PHE A 135 15.21 -1.09 15.38
N PHE A 136 14.22 -1.05 16.28
CA PHE A 136 13.67 -2.24 16.94
C PHE A 136 12.49 -2.91 16.21
N TRP A 137 12.03 -2.38 15.07
CA TRP A 137 10.92 -2.97 14.33
C TRP A 137 11.41 -4.07 13.38
N GLU A 138 10.87 -5.27 13.52
CA GLU A 138 11.17 -6.39 12.63
C GLU A 138 10.64 -6.12 11.21
N ARG A 139 11.48 -6.42 10.21
CA ARG A 139 11.06 -6.39 8.81
C ARG A 139 10.17 -7.57 8.49
N THR A 140 9.16 -7.36 7.66
CA THR A 140 8.35 -8.46 7.12
C THR A 140 9.23 -9.36 6.25
N LYS A 141 9.15 -10.68 6.49
CA LYS A 141 9.86 -11.71 5.70
C LYS A 141 8.98 -12.39 4.65
N LEU A 142 7.70 -12.03 4.60
CA LEU A 142 6.73 -12.64 3.70
C LEU A 142 6.99 -12.18 2.27
N THR A 143 7.00 -13.14 1.36
CA THR A 143 7.23 -12.95 -0.07
C THR A 143 5.94 -13.10 -0.86
N GLY A 144 5.91 -12.63 -2.10
CA GLY A 144 4.74 -12.78 -2.96
C GLY A 144 4.38 -14.24 -3.26
N ALA A 145 5.35 -15.15 -3.21
CA ALA A 145 5.13 -16.59 -3.39
C ALA A 145 4.34 -17.25 -2.24
N GLU A 146 4.35 -16.63 -1.06
CA GLU A 146 3.61 -17.13 0.12
C GLU A 146 2.18 -16.59 0.17
N TYR A 147 1.84 -15.61 -0.67
CA TYR A 147 0.48 -15.11 -0.80
C TYR A 147 -0.44 -16.18 -1.39
N ARG A 148 -1.63 -16.32 -0.82
CA ARG A 148 -2.68 -17.21 -1.31
C ARG A 148 -4.00 -16.46 -1.37
N HIS A 149 -4.60 -16.42 -2.56
CA HIS A 149 -5.92 -15.84 -2.77
C HIS A 149 -7.00 -16.89 -2.47
N LEU A 150 -7.49 -16.90 -1.23
CA LEU A 150 -8.54 -17.82 -0.79
C LEU A 150 -9.92 -17.22 -1.08
N LYS A 151 -10.78 -17.94 -1.80
CA LYS A 151 -12.20 -17.59 -1.92
C LYS A 151 -12.96 -18.13 -0.71
N ALA A 152 -13.74 -17.27 -0.04
CA ALA A 152 -14.72 -17.72 0.93
C ALA A 152 -15.75 -18.59 0.20
N ARG A 153 -16.02 -19.78 0.76
CA ARG A 153 -17.03 -20.72 0.25
C ARG A 153 -18.44 -20.23 0.56
#